data_AF-A0A0C1GN98-F1
#
_entry.id   AF-A0A0C1GN98-F1
#
_cell.length_a   1.000
_cell.length_b   1.000
_cell.length_c   1.000
_cell.angle_alpha   90.00
_cell.angle_beta   90.00
_cell.angle_gamma   90.00
#
_symmetry.space_group_name_H-M   'P 1'
#
loop_
_entity.id
_entity.type
_entity.pdbx_description
1 polymer ?
#
loop_
_entity_poly.entity_id
_entity_poly.type
_entity_poly.pdbx_seq_one_letter_code
_entity_poly.pdbx_strand_id
1 'polypeptide(L)'
;LLTAKGETEDRIAGLEAGADDYLPKPFEPKELLLRVNAILRRMPDTTAQDSAPKVLHLGAIRYDIERGEMWQGDELIRLTGTESQLMKIFSAQPGEPVSRTKLVEDLGRDRGQAQER
;
A
#
# COMPACT_ATOMS: atom_id res chain seq x y z
N LEU A 1 -12.76 -13.59 -20.70
CA LEU A 1 -12.77 -14.87 -21.44
C LEU A 1 -11.82 -14.79 -22.63
N LEU A 2 -10.86 -15.71 -22.72
CA LEU A 2 -9.89 -15.79 -23.82
C LEU A 2 -10.17 -17.05 -24.65
N THR A 3 -10.44 -16.90 -25.94
CA THR A 3 -10.98 -18.02 -26.75
C THR A 3 -10.52 -17.96 -28.20
N ALA A 4 -10.60 -19.09 -28.93
CA ALA A 4 -10.35 -19.13 -30.37
C ALA A 4 -11.60 -18.83 -31.20
N LYS A 5 -12.75 -18.65 -30.54
CA LYS A 5 -14.02 -18.31 -31.16
C LYS A 5 -14.11 -16.81 -31.39
N GLY A 6 -13.94 -16.38 -32.64
CA GLY A 6 -13.84 -14.98 -33.04
C GLY A 6 -15.11 -14.36 -33.60
N GLU A 7 -16.17 -15.14 -33.77
CA GLU A 7 -17.41 -14.64 -34.37
C GLU A 7 -18.12 -13.66 -33.43
N THR A 8 -18.85 -12.71 -34.02
CA THR A 8 -19.56 -11.66 -33.28
C THR A 8 -20.59 -12.27 -32.32
N GLU A 9 -21.26 -13.34 -32.76
CA GLU A 9 -22.26 -14.08 -31.97
C GLU A 9 -21.64 -14.74 -30.73
N ASP A 10 -20.45 -15.34 -30.86
CA ASP A 10 -19.73 -15.95 -29.74
C ASP A 10 -19.28 -14.92 -28.70
N ARG A 11 -18.93 -13.71 -29.15
CA ARG A 11 -18.55 -12.59 -28.28
C ARG A 11 -19.74 -12.08 -27.47
N ILE A 12 -20.88 -11.88 -28.14
CA ILE A 12 -22.12 -11.42 -27.50
C ILE A 12 -22.55 -12.45 -26.45
N ALA A 13 -22.66 -13.72 -26.85
CA ALA A 13 -23.06 -14.80 -25.94
C ALA A 13 -22.12 -14.92 -24.73
N GLY A 14 -20.80 -14.76 -24.92
CA GLY A 14 -19.84 -14.80 -23.83
C GLY A 14 -19.99 -13.65 -22.82
N LEU A 15 -20.29 -12.44 -23.30
CA LEU A 15 -20.53 -11.28 -22.44
C LEU A 15 -21.89 -11.38 -21.73
N GLU A 16 -22.94 -11.82 -22.42
CA GLU A 16 -24.27 -12.05 -21.82
C GLU A 16 -24.26 -13.15 -20.76
N ALA A 17 -23.41 -14.16 -20.93
CA ALA A 17 -23.15 -15.19 -19.93
C ALA A 17 -22.38 -14.70 -18.69
N GLY A 18 -22.03 -13.41 -18.64
CA GLY A 18 -21.40 -12.78 -17.48
C GLY A 18 -19.88 -12.68 -17.53
N ALA A 19 -19.25 -12.81 -18.70
CA ALA A 19 -17.82 -12.53 -18.80
C ALA A 19 -17.53 -11.02 -18.66
N ASP A 20 -16.55 -10.66 -17.83
CA ASP A 20 -16.14 -9.26 -17.64
C ASP A 20 -15.50 -8.63 -18.89
N ASP A 21 -14.85 -9.45 -19.72
CA ASP A 21 -14.32 -9.07 -21.02
C ASP A 21 -14.21 -10.30 -21.94
N TYR A 22 -14.11 -10.08 -23.25
CA TYR A 22 -14.02 -11.13 -24.26
C TYR A 22 -12.96 -10.76 -25.31
N LEU A 23 -11.95 -11.62 -25.48
CA LEU A 23 -10.86 -11.42 -26.44
C LEU A 23 -10.57 -12.71 -27.23
N PRO A 24 -10.83 -12.74 -28.54
CA PRO A 24 -10.54 -13.89 -29.38
C PRO A 24 -9.07 -13.96 -29.81
N LYS A 25 -8.59 -15.17 -30.15
CA LYS A 25 -7.25 -15.42 -30.74
C LYS A 25 -7.31 -15.38 -32.27
N PRO A 26 -6.22 -14.93 -32.94
CA PRO A 26 -5.00 -14.37 -32.36
C PRO A 26 -5.21 -12.92 -31.91
N PHE A 27 -4.62 -12.54 -30.77
CA PHE A 27 -4.65 -11.19 -30.23
C PHE A 27 -3.24 -10.64 -30.05
N GLU A 28 -3.13 -9.32 -29.96
CA GLU A 28 -1.86 -8.65 -29.69
C GLU A 28 -1.62 -8.61 -28.15
N PRO A 29 -0.44 -9.00 -27.64
CA PRO A 29 -0.19 -9.08 -26.18
C PRO A 29 -0.41 -7.78 -25.40
N LYS A 30 -0.10 -6.61 -25.99
CA LYS A 30 -0.35 -5.29 -25.41
C LYS A 30 -1.84 -5.01 -25.31
N GLU A 31 -2.67 -5.47 -26.26
CA GLU A 31 -4.13 -5.36 -26.15
C GLU A 31 -4.65 -6.11 -24.91
N LEU A 32 -4.18 -7.34 -24.70
CA LEU A 32 -4.53 -8.12 -23.51
C LEU A 32 -4.14 -7.38 -22.22
N LEU A 33 -2.91 -6.85 -22.15
CA LEU A 33 -2.44 -6.09 -20.98
C LEU A 33 -3.30 -4.86 -20.71
N LEU A 34 -3.66 -4.09 -21.74
CA LEU A 34 -4.52 -2.91 -21.60
C LEU A 34 -5.91 -3.28 -21.06
N ARG A 35 -6.48 -4.40 -21.53
CA ARG A 35 -7.78 -4.91 -21.08
C ARG A 35 -7.76 -5.39 -19.63
N VAL A 36 -6.74 -6.15 -19.24
CA VAL A 36 -6.53 -6.55 -17.83
C VAL A 36 -6.45 -5.33 -16.93
N ASN A 37 -5.63 -4.34 -17.29
CA ASN A 37 -5.51 -3.10 -16.52
C ASN A 37 -6.83 -2.31 -16.47
N ALA A 38 -7.64 -2.35 -17.53
CA ALA A 38 -8.95 -1.72 -17.53
C ALA A 38 -9.95 -2.41 -16.58
N ILE A 39 -9.91 -3.75 -16.48
CA ILE A 39 -10.73 -4.51 -15.52
C ILE A 39 -10.28 -4.21 -14.10
N LEU A 40 -8.97 -4.25 -13.83
CA LEU A 40 -8.42 -4.00 -12.49
C LEU A 40 -8.75 -2.59 -11.97
N ARG A 41 -8.74 -1.56 -12.83
CA ARG A 41 -9.15 -0.19 -12.46
C ARG A 41 -10.63 -0.05 -12.05
N ARG A 42 -11.48 -1.00 -12.44
CA ARG A 42 -12.92 -0.99 -12.15
C ARG A 42 -13.27 -1.83 -10.93
N MET A 43 -12.33 -2.64 -10.43
CA MET A 43 -12.53 -3.29 -9.16
C MET A 43 -12.65 -2.19 -8.10
N PRO A 44 -13.68 -2.24 -7.23
CA PRO A 44 -13.75 -1.30 -6.12
C PRO A 44 -12.42 -1.39 -5.40
N ASP A 45 -11.80 -0.22 -5.20
CA ASP A 45 -10.55 -0.07 -4.45
C ASP A 45 -10.69 -0.83 -3.12
N THR A 46 -10.23 -2.08 -3.12
CA THR A 46 -9.99 -2.85 -1.90
C THR A 46 -8.57 -2.54 -1.42
N THR A 47 -8.03 -1.38 -1.82
CA THR A 47 -7.32 -0.59 -0.83
C THR A 47 -8.36 -0.32 0.26
N ALA A 48 -8.38 -1.20 1.25
CA ALA A 48 -8.60 -0.77 2.62
C ALA A 48 -8.07 0.66 2.69
N GLN A 49 -8.94 1.61 3.03
CA GLN A 49 -8.49 2.95 3.36
C GLN A 49 -7.14 2.82 4.05
N ASP A 50 -6.15 3.53 3.51
CA ASP A 50 -4.90 3.88 4.19
C ASP A 50 -5.26 4.60 5.50
N SER A 51 -5.90 3.90 6.42
CA SER A 51 -5.96 4.20 7.83
C SER A 51 -4.79 3.46 8.47
N ALA A 52 -3.59 3.60 7.89
CA ALA A 52 -2.42 3.64 8.75
C ALA A 52 -2.80 4.63 9.87
N PRO A 53 -2.79 4.19 11.14
CA PRO A 53 -3.32 5.01 12.22
C PRO A 53 -2.60 6.36 12.16
N LYS A 54 -3.35 7.47 12.16
CA LYS A 54 -2.72 8.79 12.19
C LYS A 54 -2.02 9.04 13.53
N VAL A 55 -2.50 8.37 14.57
CA VAL A 55 -2.01 8.47 15.94
C VAL A 55 -1.88 7.07 16.55
N LEU A 56 -0.70 6.76 17.07
CA LEU A 56 -0.49 5.58 17.91
C LEU A 56 -0.74 5.90 19.37
N HIS A 57 -1.51 5.04 20.03
CA HIS A 57 -1.74 5.13 21.47
C HIS A 57 -0.87 4.11 22.19
N LEU A 58 -0.03 4.59 23.11
CA LEU A 58 0.93 3.83 23.91
C LEU A 58 0.60 4.05 25.39
N GLY A 59 -0.55 3.53 25.82
CA GLY A 59 -1.11 3.85 27.13
C GLY A 59 -1.54 5.32 27.21
N ALA A 60 -0.94 6.07 28.14
CA ALA A 60 -1.22 7.51 28.30
C ALA A 60 -0.51 8.41 27.27
N ILE A 61 0.39 7.84 26.47
CA ILE A 61 1.17 8.56 25.47
C ILE A 61 0.50 8.40 24.10
N ARG A 62 0.45 9.49 23.33
CA ARG A 62 0.05 9.47 21.92
C ARG A 62 1.22 9.88 21.04
N TYR A 63 1.42 9.18 19.93
CA TYR A 63 2.39 9.55 18.90
C TYR A 63 1.66 9.89 17.61
N ASP A 64 1.72 11.15 17.20
CA ASP A 64 1.18 11.62 15.93
C ASP A 64 2.20 11.27 14.83
N ILE A 65 1.82 10.36 13.95
CA ILE A 65 2.72 9.79 12.94
C ILE A 65 2.96 10.80 11.81
N GLU A 66 1.96 11.61 11.48
CA GLU A 66 2.07 12.63 10.44
C GLU A 66 3.01 13.76 10.89
N ARG A 67 2.90 14.18 12.16
CA ARG A 67 3.73 15.25 12.73
C ARG A 67 5.07 14.75 13.29
N GLY A 68 5.19 13.45 13.54
CA GLY A 68 6.35 12.86 14.20
C GLY A 68 6.51 13.32 15.66
N GLU A 69 5.39 13.63 16.33
CA GLU A 69 5.39 14.21 17.67
C GLU A 69 4.83 13.24 18.70
N MET A 70 5.46 13.18 19.87
CA MET A 70 5.00 12.37 21.00
C MET A 70 4.42 13.29 22.08
N TRP A 71 3.26 12.93 22.62
CA TRP A 71 2.54 13.73 23.61
C TRP A 71 2.08 12.88 24.80
N GLN A 72 2.08 13.45 25.99
CA GLN A 72 1.41 12.91 27.17
C GLN A 72 0.41 13.95 27.67
N GLY A 73 -0.89 13.68 27.44
CA GLY A 73 -1.90 14.73 27.59
C GLY A 73 -1.62 15.88 26.62
N ASP A 74 -1.33 17.07 27.16
CA ASP A 74 -1.00 18.28 26.40
C ASP A 74 0.49 18.64 26.43
N GLU A 75 1.33 17.83 27.07
CA GLU A 75 2.78 18.03 27.11
C GLU A 75 3.46 17.33 25.93
N LEU A 76 4.30 18.06 25.19
CA LEU A 76 5.11 17.52 24.11
C LEU A 76 6.37 16.86 24.67
N ILE A 77 6.52 15.56 24.41
CA ILE A 77 7.73 14.80 24.75
C ILE A 77 8.75 14.95 23.62
N ARG A 78 9.90 15.53 23.93
CA ARG A 78 11.00 15.67 22.97
C ARG A 78 11.67 14.32 22.74
N LEU A 79 11.66 13.87 21.49
CA LEU A 79 12.43 12.72 21.03
C LEU A 79 13.81 13.17 20.51
N THR A 80 14.82 12.34 20.73
CA THR A 80 16.09 12.41 20.01
C THR A 80 15.88 12.02 18.53
N GLY A 81 16.89 12.29 17.69
CA GLY A 81 16.83 11.90 16.28
C GLY A 81 16.61 10.39 16.10
N THR A 82 17.39 9.57 16.82
CA THR A 82 17.27 8.10 16.76
C THR A 82 15.90 7.62 17.27
N GLU A 83 15.37 8.19 18.35
CA GLU A 83 14.04 7.81 18.86
C GLU A 83 12.94 8.16 17.86
N SER A 84 13.04 9.31 17.19
CA SER A 84 12.09 9.71 16.15
C SER A 84 12.12 8.73 14.96
N GLN A 85 13.31 8.28 14.56
CA GLN A 85 13.48 7.27 13.52
C GLN A 85 12.90 5.91 13.93
N LEU A 86 13.16 5.48 15.15
CA LEU A 86 12.58 4.26 15.70
C LEU A 86 11.05 4.32 15.70
N MET A 87 10.47 5.43 16.12
CA MET A 87 9.02 5.62 16.13
C MET A 87 8.42 5.53 14.72
N LYS A 88 9.08 6.11 13.71
CA LYS A 88 8.67 5.95 12.30
C LYS A 88 8.66 4.48 11.88
N ILE A 89 9.73 3.74 12.18
CA ILE A 89 9.85 2.31 11.83
C ILE A 89 8.73 1.50 12.50
N PHE A 90 8.51 1.69 13.80
CA PHE A 90 7.46 0.98 14.54
C PHE A 90 6.05 1.37 14.09
N SER A 91 5.87 2.61 13.63
CA SER A 91 4.58 3.12 13.17
C SER A 91 4.14 2.64 11.81
N ALA A 92 5.07 2.15 10.98
CA ALA A 92 4.76 1.64 9.65
C ALA A 92 3.90 0.37 9.69
N GLN A 93 4.12 -0.50 10.68
CA GLN A 93 3.37 -1.75 10.86
C GLN A 93 3.10 -2.00 12.36
N PRO A 94 2.11 -1.31 12.95
CA PRO A 94 1.83 -1.40 14.38
C PRO A 94 1.45 -2.83 14.81
N GLY A 95 2.03 -3.30 15.91
CA GLY A 95 1.75 -4.63 16.47
C GLY A 95 2.58 -5.77 15.86
N GLU A 96 3.33 -5.50 14.79
CA GLU A 96 4.25 -6.48 14.21
C GLU A 96 5.63 -6.44 14.91
N PRO A 97 6.18 -7.60 15.33
CA PRO A 97 7.53 -7.66 15.85
C PRO A 97 8.57 -7.30 14.76
N VAL A 98 9.47 -6.36 15.07
CA VAL A 98 10.59 -6.01 14.18
C VAL A 98 11.88 -6.66 14.69
N SER A 99 12.57 -7.39 13.82
CA SER A 99 13.84 -8.03 14.18
C SER A 99 14.96 -7.00 14.37
N ARG A 100 15.94 -7.34 15.22
CA ARG A 100 17.10 -6.46 15.46
C ARG A 100 17.86 -6.15 14.16
N THR A 101 18.05 -7.15 13.31
CA THR A 101 18.76 -6.97 12.03
C THR A 101 18.03 -5.97 11.14
N LYS A 102 16.70 -6.07 11.05
CA LYS A 102 15.86 -5.14 10.29
C LYS A 102 15.92 -3.72 10.85
N LEU A 103 15.83 -3.56 12.18
CA LEU A 103 15.97 -2.25 12.83
C LEU A 103 17.31 -1.58 12.51
N VAL A 104 18.42 -2.33 12.54
CA VAL A 104 19.76 -1.79 12.23
C VAL A 104 19.85 -1.38 10.76
N GLU A 105 19.28 -2.17 9.86
CA GLU A 105 19.24 -1.86 8.42
C GLU A 105 18.42 -0.58 8.14
N ASP A 106 17.20 -0.51 8.67
CA ASP A 106 16.29 0.62 8.45
C ASP A 106 16.82 1.92 9.06
N LEU A 107 17.44 1.86 10.25
CA LEU A 107 18.15 3.00 10.85
C LEU A 107 19.39 3.42 10.04
N GLY A 108 20.10 2.46 9.44
CA GLY A 108 21.26 2.74 8.60
C GLY A 108 20.91 3.48 7.31
N ARG A 109 19.75 3.18 6.72
CA ARG A 109 19.25 3.86 5.51
C ARG A 109 18.85 5.32 5.78
N ASP A 110 18.33 5.62 6.97
CA ASP A 110 17.83 6.97 7.30
C ASP A 110 18.94 7.91 7.81
N ARG A 111 20.06 7.40 8.33
CA ARG A 111 21.25 8.23 8.64
C ARG A 111 21.83 8.95 7.41
N GLY A 112 21.61 8.41 6.22
CA GLY A 112 22.04 9.05 4.97
C GLY A 112 21.25 10.33 4.63
N GLN A 113 20.07 10.52 5.21
CA GLN A 113 19.19 11.68 4.94
C GLN A 113 19.28 12.77 6.02
N ALA A 114 19.84 12.45 7.19
CA ALA A 114 19.91 13.36 8.34
C ALA A 114 21.18 14.24 8.39
N GLN A 115 22.12 14.10 7.44
CA GLN A 115 23.40 14.82 7.43
C GLN A 115 23.39 16.10 6.56
N GLU A 116 22.27 16.46 5.94
CA GLU A 116 22.15 17.73 5.21
C GLU A 116 21.14 18.66 5.91
N ARG A 117 21.56 19.37 6.97
CA ARG A 117 21.13 20.74 7.32
C ARG A 117 22.14 21.38 8.27
#